data_AF-A0A673FT89-F1
#
_entry.id   AF-A0A673FT89-F1
#
_cell.length_a   1.000
_cell.length_b   1.000
_cell.length_c   1.000
_cell.angle_alpha   90.00
_cell.angle_beta   90.00
_cell.angle_gamma   90.00
#
_symmetry.space_group_name_H-M   'P 1'
#
loop_
_entity.id
_entity.type
_entity.pdbx_description
1 polymer ?
#
loop_
_entity_poly.entity_id
_entity_poly.type
_entity_poly.pdbx_seq_one_letter_code
_entity_poly.pdbx_strand_id
1 'polypeptide(L)'
;TVLSVPAQEVDGLDGGEESSVYNVYMSGRQLCSKRYREFAILHQNLKREFSNYNFPKLPGKWPFSLSEPQLDARRRGLEEYLERGETEDRERRK
;
A
#
# COMPACT_ATOMS: atom_id res chain seq x y z
N THR A 1 6.74 -4.66 -15.31
CA THR A 1 7.23 -4.51 -13.93
C THR A 1 6.21 -5.14 -13.03
N VAL A 2 6.61 -5.96 -12.06
CA VAL A 2 5.68 -6.53 -11.08
C VAL A 2 5.95 -5.84 -9.74
N LEU A 3 4.99 -5.05 -9.28
CA LEU A 3 4.97 -4.51 -7.93
C LEU A 3 4.42 -5.58 -7.00
N SER A 4 5.04 -5.73 -5.82
CA SER A 4 4.55 -6.64 -4.80
C SER A 4 4.77 -6.09 -3.40
N VAL A 5 3.90 -6.51 -2.49
CA VAL A 5 3.94 -6.21 -1.06
C VAL A 5 3.89 -7.55 -0.33
N PRO A 6 5.02 -8.27 -0.18
CA PRO A 6 5.03 -9.63 0.39
C PRO A 6 4.53 -9.65 1.84
N ALA A 7 4.06 -10.82 2.29
CA ALA A 7 3.62 -11.03 3.67
C ALA A 7 4.70 -10.60 4.67
N GLN A 8 4.29 -9.87 5.70
CA GLN A 8 5.19 -9.37 6.72
C GLN A 8 5.48 -10.50 7.72
N GLU A 9 6.74 -10.80 7.98
CA GLU A 9 7.11 -11.59 9.16
C GLU A 9 6.88 -10.69 10.38
N VAL A 10 5.98 -11.08 11.27
CA VAL A 10 5.76 -10.39 12.54
C VAL A 10 7.00 -10.62 13.39
N ASP A 11 7.92 -9.64 13.39
CA ASP A 11 9.04 -9.62 14.32
C ASP A 11 8.44 -9.47 15.72
N GLY A 12 8.46 -10.56 16.48
CA GLY A 12 7.92 -10.59 17.82
C GLY A 12 8.69 -9.63 18.72
N LEU A 13 7.93 -8.85 19.51
CA LEU A 13 8.35 -8.04 20.67
C LEU A 13 8.96 -6.67 20.31
N ASP A 14 8.24 -5.57 20.59
CA ASP A 14 8.27 -4.90 21.89
C ASP A 14 7.45 -3.58 21.83
N GLY A 15 6.61 -3.34 22.84
CA GLY A 15 6.23 -1.98 23.25
C GLY A 15 5.36 -1.12 22.33
N GLY A 16 4.04 -1.33 22.36
CA GLY A 16 3.10 -0.21 22.52
C GLY A 16 2.96 0.81 21.39
N GLU A 17 2.83 0.37 20.14
CA GLU A 17 1.98 0.93 19.07
C GLU A 17 2.33 0.10 17.83
N GLU A 18 1.58 -0.98 17.59
CA GLU A 18 1.83 -1.94 16.51
C GLU A 18 1.63 -1.29 15.13
N SER A 19 2.65 -0.55 14.71
CA SER A 19 2.70 0.19 13.47
C SER A 19 3.19 -0.75 12.38
N SER A 20 2.30 -1.61 11.85
CA SER A 20 2.64 -2.49 10.73
C SER A 20 3.21 -1.70 9.55
N VAL A 21 4.39 -2.13 9.07
CA VAL A 21 5.11 -1.52 7.95
C VAL A 21 4.99 -2.39 6.70
N TYR A 22 4.69 -1.77 5.57
CA TYR A 22 4.51 -2.46 4.30
C TYR A 22 5.75 -2.24 3.43
N ASN A 23 6.43 -3.33 3.11
CA ASN A 23 7.58 -3.31 2.21
C ASN A 23 7.10 -3.43 0.77
N VAL A 24 7.43 -2.45 -0.06
CA VAL A 24 7.07 -2.44 -1.49
C VAL A 24 8.29 -2.88 -2.29
N TYR A 25 8.10 -3.89 -3.14
CA TYR A 25 9.11 -4.42 -4.03
C TYR A 25 8.72 -4.20 -5.48
N MET A 26 9.73 -4.07 -6.33
CA MET A 26 9.60 -3.98 -7.76
C MET A 26 10.62 -4.90 -8.41
N SER A 27 10.15 -5.91 -9.15
CA SER A 27 11.04 -6.88 -9.81
C SER A 27 12.06 -7.50 -8.85
N GLY A 28 11.62 -7.83 -7.63
CA GLY A 28 12.45 -8.43 -6.58
C GLY A 28 13.36 -7.45 -5.81
N ARG A 29 13.34 -6.16 -6.12
CA ARG A 29 14.11 -5.12 -5.38
C ARG A 29 13.20 -4.32 -4.48
N GLN A 30 13.57 -4.15 -3.22
CA GLN A 30 12.82 -3.30 -2.30
C GLN A 30 12.95 -1.83 -2.70
N LEU A 31 11.82 -1.14 -2.87
CA LEU A 31 11.78 0.29 -3.17
C LEU A 31 11.62 1.12 -1.90
N CYS A 32 10.73 0.71 -1.01
CA CYS A 32 10.48 1.41 0.24
C CYS A 32 9.84 0.50 1.30
N SER A 33 9.89 0.96 2.56
CA SER A 33 9.15 0.41 3.68
C SER A 33 8.37 1.55 4.32
N LYS A 34 7.03 1.42 4.39
CA LYS A 34 6.14 2.53 4.73
C LYS A 34 4.97 2.09 5.59
N ARG A 35 4.52 2.95 6.49
CA ARG A 35 3.29 2.69 7.27
C ARG A 35 2.06 2.99 6.42
N TYR A 36 0.93 2.33 6.71
CA TYR A 36 -0.33 2.58 6.01
C TYR A 36 -0.71 4.08 5.93
N ARG A 37 -0.43 4.86 6.99
CA ARG A 37 -0.72 6.31 7.01
C ARG A 37 0.01 7.07 5.89
N GLU A 38 1.21 6.65 5.52
CA GLU A 38 1.98 7.28 4.45
C GLU A 38 1.34 7.03 3.07
N PHE A 39 0.83 5.81 2.83
CA PHE A 39 0.04 5.51 1.62
C PHE A 39 -1.25 6.33 1.57
N ALA A 40 -1.93 6.50 2.70
CA ALA A 40 -3.13 7.33 2.77
C ALA A 40 -2.86 8.80 2.44
N ILE A 41 -1.74 9.36 2.94
CA ILE A 41 -1.31 10.72 2.61
C ILE A 41 -0.97 10.82 1.12
N LEU A 42 -0.21 9.87 0.59
CA LEU A 42 0.15 9.81 -0.82
C LEU A 42 -1.11 9.78 -1.72
N HIS A 43 -2.08 8.92 -1.41
CA HIS A 43 -3.34 8.83 -2.16
C HIS A 43 -4.09 10.17 -2.19
N GLN A 44 -4.16 10.89 -1.06
CA GLN A 44 -4.80 12.22 -1.03
C GLN A 44 -4.03 13.26 -1.85
N ASN A 45 -2.69 13.24 -1.79
CA ASN A 45 -1.85 14.13 -2.60
C ASN A 45 -2.02 13.86 -4.09
N LEU A 46 -2.04 12.58 -4.49
CA LEU A 46 -2.27 12.16 -5.87
C LEU A 46 -3.67 12.56 -6.37
N LYS A 47 -4.72 12.36 -5.57
CA LYS A 47 -6.08 12.83 -5.91
C LYS A 47 -6.16 14.34 -6.10
N ARG A 48 -5.37 15.11 -5.35
CA ARG A 48 -5.31 16.57 -5.47
C ARG A 48 -4.59 17.00 -6.74
N GLU A 49 -3.44 16.38 -7.03
CA GLU A 49 -2.62 16.71 -8.20
C GLU A 49 -3.28 16.24 -9.52
N PHE A 50 -3.90 15.06 -9.50
CA PHE A 50 -4.49 14.43 -10.67
C PHE A 50 -6.02 14.32 -10.53
N SER A 51 -6.70 15.45 -10.36
CA SER A 51 -8.17 15.52 -10.14
C SER A 51 -9.01 14.83 -11.22
N ASN A 52 -8.47 14.73 -12.44
CA ASN A 52 -9.15 14.15 -13.60
C ASN A 52 -8.92 12.64 -13.74
N TYR A 53 -8.13 12.04 -12.85
CA TYR A 53 -7.86 10.60 -12.84
C TYR A 53 -8.70 9.91 -11.76
N ASN A 54 -9.36 8.81 -12.15
CA ASN A 54 -10.22 8.06 -11.27
C ASN A 54 -9.40 7.01 -10.51
N PHE A 55 -8.77 7.44 -9.41
CA PHE A 55 -7.92 6.55 -8.62
C PHE A 55 -8.70 5.35 -8.08
N PRO A 56 -8.09 4.14 -8.10
CA PRO A 56 -8.66 2.99 -7.41
C PRO A 56 -8.84 3.29 -5.91
N LYS A 57 -9.78 2.59 -5.28
CA LYS A 57 -10.02 2.79 -3.84
C LYS A 57 -8.84 2.27 -3.04
N LEU A 58 -8.23 3.13 -2.23
CA LEU A 58 -7.26 2.71 -1.23
C LEU A 58 -7.97 1.88 -0.14
N PRO A 59 -7.41 0.76 0.34
CA PRO A 59 -7.98 0.03 1.48
C PRO A 59 -8.19 0.98 2.66
N GLY A 60 -9.32 0.89 3.36
CA GLY A 60 -9.76 1.89 4.33
C GLY A 60 -8.95 1.92 5.64
N LYS A 61 -9.02 3.06 6.33
CA LYS A 61 -8.61 3.18 7.74
C LYS A 61 -9.60 2.40 8.60
N TRP A 62 -9.06 1.65 9.56
CA TRP A 62 -9.88 0.99 10.57
C TRP A 62 -9.68 1.68 11.92
N PRO A 63 -10.76 2.02 12.67
CA PRO A 63 -10.65 2.80 13.90
C PRO A 63 -10.20 1.96 15.11
N PHE A 64 -10.06 0.65 14.94
CA PHE A 64 -9.56 -0.28 15.94
C PHE A 64 -8.24 -0.92 15.48
N SER A 65 -7.49 -1.48 16.43
CA SER A 65 -6.34 -2.33 16.11
C SER A 65 -6.76 -3.44 15.15
N LEU A 66 -5.94 -3.67 14.11
CA LEU A 66 -6.21 -4.72 13.14
C LEU A 66 -5.77 -6.08 13.68
N SER A 67 -6.58 -7.10 13.47
CA SER A 67 -6.13 -8.49 13.62
C SER A 67 -5.20 -8.90 12.47
N GLU A 68 -4.40 -9.94 12.65
CA GLU A 68 -3.53 -10.50 11.60
C GLU A 68 -4.26 -10.73 10.25
N PRO A 69 -5.46 -11.35 10.20
CA PRO A 69 -6.21 -11.48 8.96
C PRO A 69 -6.55 -10.14 8.30
N GLN A 70 -6.82 -9.11 9.11
CA GLN A 70 -7.13 -7.77 8.61
C GLN A 70 -5.87 -7.04 8.11
N LEU A 71 -4.71 -7.29 8.74
CA LEU A 71 -3.42 -6.79 8.27
C LEU A 71 -3.06 -7.37 6.91
N ASP A 72 -3.25 -8.68 6.71
CA ASP A 72 -3.01 -9.32 5.41
C ASP A 72 -4.01 -8.86 4.34
N ALA A 73 -5.29 -8.70 4.69
CA ALA A 73 -6.28 -8.12 3.78
C ALA A 73 -5.89 -6.68 3.35
N ARG A 74 -5.40 -5.86 4.28
CA ARG A 74 -4.91 -4.51 3.96
C ARG A 74 -3.66 -4.56 3.08
N ARG A 75 -2.73 -5.49 3.34
CA ARG A 75 -1.53 -5.71 2.52
C ARG A 75 -1.89 -6.02 1.07
N ARG A 76 -2.76 -7.02 0.85
CA ARG A 76 -3.25 -7.37 -0.50
C ARG A 76 -3.94 -6.20 -1.19
N GLY A 77 -4.78 -5.46 -0.46
CA GLY A 77 -5.42 -4.26 -1.01
C GLY A 77 -4.44 -3.14 -1.39
N LEU A 78 -3.31 -3.00 -0.69
CA LEU A 78 -2.24 -2.06 -1.07
C LEU A 78 -1.50 -2.53 -2.32
N GLU A 79 -1.22 -3.82 -2.44
CA GLU A 79 -0.61 -4.41 -3.64
C GLU A 79 -1.48 -4.15 -4.88
N GLU A 80 -2.76 -4.52 -4.83
CA GLU A 80 -3.71 -4.27 -5.92
C GLU A 80 -3.84 -2.79 -6.28
N TYR A 81 -3.84 -1.90 -5.28
CA TYR A 81 -3.90 -0.45 -5.49
C TYR A 81 -2.68 0.05 -6.29
N LEU A 82 -1.48 -0.41 -5.92
CA LEU A 82 -0.23 -0.03 -6.56
C LEU A 82 -0.12 -0.61 -7.99
N GLU A 83 -0.50 -1.88 -8.18
CA GLU A 83 -0.50 -2.53 -9.50
C GLU A 83 -1.44 -1.84 -10.50
N ARG A 84 -2.63 -1.40 -10.05
CA ARG A 84 -3.57 -0.66 -10.89
C ARG A 84 -3.00 0.69 -11.33
N GLY A 85 -2.35 1.41 -10.41
CA GLY A 85 -1.69 2.67 -10.73
C GLY A 85 -0.60 2.51 -11.81
N GLU A 86 0.21 1.46 -11.75
CA GLU A 86 1.20 1.17 -12.78
C GLU A 86 0.59 0.78 -14.12
N THR A 87 -0.46 -0.04 -14.09
CA THR A 87 -1.10 -0.56 -15.31
C THR A 87 -1.69 0.58 -16.14
N GLU A 88 -2.32 1.56 -15.49
CA GLU A 88 -2.91 2.71 -16.19
C GLU A 88 -1.86 3.70 -16.73
N ASP A 89 -0.72 3.88 -16.05
CA ASP A 89 0.40 4.68 -16.60
C ASP A 89 1.00 4.04 -17.85
N ARG A 90 1.09 2.70 -17.87
CA ARG A 90 1.62 1.95 -19.02
C ARG A 90 0.73 2.08 -20.26
N GLU A 91 -0.60 2.01 -20.09
CA GLU A 91 -1.53 2.16 -21.21
C GLU A 91 -1.53 3.59 -21.78
N ARG A 92 -1.30 4.61 -20.95
CA ARG A 92 -1.16 6.00 -21.42
C ARG A 92 0.12 6.30 -22.20
N ARG A 93 1.15 5.46 -22.09
CA ARG A 93 2.42 5.63 -22.81
C ARG A 93 2.49 4.87 -24.16
N LYS A 94 1.45 4.15 -24.53
CA LYS A 94 1.30 3.55 -25.87
C LYS A 94 0.54 4.49 -26.79
#